data_AF-A0A4R7DYX1-F1
#
_entry.id   AF-A0A4R7DYX1-F1
#
_cell.length_a   1.000
_cell.length_b   1.000
_cell.length_c   1.000
_cell.angle_alpha   90.00
_cell.angle_beta   90.00
_cell.angle_gamma   90.00
#
_symmetry.space_group_name_H-M   'P 1'
#
loop_
_entity.id
_entity.type
_entity.pdbx_description
1 polymer ?
#
loop_
_entity_poly.entity_id
_entity_poly.type
_entity_poly.pdbx_seq_one_letter_code
_entity_poly.pdbx_strand_id
1 'polypeptide(L)' 'MSKGVVETAQEIVNQSPTVENARRLNRLIREAKGEDKDFIYDLVESFLMQVEEPSQRDALLKEID' A
#
# COMPACT_ATOMS: atom_id res chain seq x y z
N MET A 1 12.49 8.54 -13.70
CA MET A 1 12.06 7.54 -12.70
C MET A 1 11.42 8.30 -11.55
N SER A 2 10.14 8.08 -11.28
CA SER A 2 9.43 8.73 -10.17
C SER A 2 9.81 8.04 -8.85
N LYS A 3 11.09 8.12 -8.45
CA LYS A 3 11.62 7.42 -7.27
C LYS A 3 10.82 7.68 -6.00
N GLY A 4 10.24 8.88 -5.86
CA GLY A 4 9.50 9.29 -4.68
C GLY A 4 8.23 8.48 -4.37
N VAL A 5 7.45 8.01 -5.37
CA VAL A 5 6.19 7.30 -5.06
C VAL A 5 6.44 5.91 -4.49
N VAL A 6 7.43 5.23 -5.04
CA VAL A 6 7.86 3.89 -4.58
C VAL A 6 8.54 4.00 -3.22
N GLU A 7 9.45 4.95 -3.02
CA GLU A 7 10.10 5.18 -1.72
C GLU A 7 9.07 5.51 -0.63
N THR A 8 8.09 6.39 -0.93
CA THR A 8 7.02 6.71 0.03
C THR A 8 6.14 5.49 0.33
N ALA A 9 5.82 4.68 -0.68
CA ALA A 9 5.08 3.44 -0.47
C ALA A 9 5.86 2.52 0.47
N GLN A 10 7.16 2.33 0.22
CA GLN A 10 8.06 1.51 1.04
C GLN A 10 8.12 1.98 2.52
N GLU A 11 8.13 3.29 2.76
CA GLU A 11 8.07 3.84 4.11
C GLU A 11 6.74 3.54 4.81
N ILE A 12 5.62 3.55 4.07
CA ILE A 12 4.29 3.27 4.62
C ILE A 12 4.15 1.78 4.96
N VAL A 13 4.62 0.88 4.11
CA VAL A 13 4.56 -0.58 4.39
C VAL A 13 5.37 -1.00 5.60
N ASN A 14 6.41 -0.26 5.94
CA ASN A 14 7.24 -0.50 7.12
C ASN A 14 6.60 0.05 8.42
N GLN A 15 5.47 0.75 8.32
CA GLN A 15 4.68 1.24 9.45
C GLN A 15 3.51 0.29 9.76
N SER A 16 2.81 0.57 10.85
CA SER A 16 1.65 -0.24 11.25
C SER A 16 0.56 -0.27 10.17
N PRO A 17 -0.11 -1.41 9.98
CA PRO A 17 -1.16 -1.56 8.98
C PRO A 17 -2.48 -0.93 9.43
N THR A 18 -2.60 0.38 9.21
CA THR A 18 -3.77 1.20 9.56
C THR A 18 -4.57 1.63 8.33
N VAL A 19 -5.84 1.98 8.54
CA VAL A 19 -6.73 2.54 7.49
C VAL A 19 -6.14 3.79 6.84
N GLU A 20 -5.48 4.64 7.64
CA GLU A 20 -4.80 5.83 7.10
C GLU A 20 -3.68 5.45 6.13
N ASN A 21 -2.85 4.48 6.50
CA ASN A 21 -1.76 4.00 5.67
C ASN A 21 -2.27 3.29 4.40
N ALA A 22 -3.35 2.51 4.49
CA ALA A 22 -4.04 1.95 3.34
C ALA A 22 -4.50 3.04 2.35
N ARG A 23 -5.15 4.11 2.84
CA ARG A 23 -5.56 5.26 2.02
C ARG A 23 -4.38 5.99 1.37
N ARG A 24 -3.24 6.07 2.06
CA ARG A 24 -2.02 6.65 1.50
C ARG A 24 -1.46 5.78 0.38
N LEU A 25 -1.43 4.46 0.57
CA LEU A 25 -1.02 3.51 -0.47
C LEU A 25 -1.93 3.60 -1.71
N ASN A 26 -3.25 3.65 -1.56
CA ASN A 26 -4.19 3.82 -2.69
C ASN A 26 -3.88 5.09 -3.50
N ARG A 27 -3.62 6.22 -2.83
CA ARG A 27 -3.22 7.46 -3.51
C ARG A 27 -1.94 7.28 -4.32
N LEU A 28 -0.92 6.63 -3.76
CA LEU A 28 0.33 6.35 -4.47
C LEU A 28 0.12 5.42 -5.67
N ILE A 29 -0.73 4.40 -5.56
CA ILE A 29 -1.10 3.51 -6.69
C ILE A 29 -1.75 4.31 -7.83
N ARG A 30 -2.59 5.28 -7.52
CA ARG A 30 -3.27 6.14 -8.50
C ARG A 30 -2.32 7.14 -9.17
N GLU A 31 -1.27 7.55 -8.48
CA GLU A 31 -0.24 8.47 -8.99
C GLU A 31 0.85 7.73 -9.80
N ALA A 32 1.13 6.48 -9.45
CA ALA A 32 2.14 5.65 -10.08
C ALA A 32 1.72 5.17 -11.49
N LYS A 33 2.73 4.90 -12.34
CA LYS A 33 2.53 4.48 -13.73
C LYS A 33 3.55 3.41 -14.12
N GLY A 34 3.15 2.49 -14.98
CA GLY A 34 4.02 1.40 -15.45
C GLY A 34 4.58 0.59 -14.29
N GLU A 35 5.87 0.29 -14.33
CA GLU A 35 6.58 -0.54 -13.36
C GLU A 35 6.46 -0.04 -11.91
N ASP A 36 6.38 1.29 -11.69
CA ASP A 36 6.22 1.86 -10.35
C ASP A 36 4.87 1.43 -9.73
N LYS A 37 3.82 1.31 -10.55
CA LYS A 37 2.49 0.91 -10.07
C LYS A 37 2.48 -0.57 -9.69
N ASP A 38 3.07 -1.41 -10.52
CA ASP A 38 3.18 -2.85 -10.27
C ASP A 38 3.97 -3.12 -8.97
N PHE A 39 5.08 -2.41 -8.78
CA PHE A 39 5.87 -2.51 -7.55
C PHE A 39 5.08 -2.09 -6.29
N ILE A 40 4.26 -1.04 -6.37
CA ILE A 40 3.45 -0.62 -5.21
C ILE A 40 2.36 -1.66 -4.89
N TYR A 41 1.83 -2.39 -5.89
CA TYR A 41 0.92 -3.51 -5.61
C TYR A 41 1.63 -4.65 -4.85
N ASP A 42 2.87 -4.99 -5.21
CA ASP A 42 3.66 -5.99 -4.47
C ASP A 42 3.90 -5.56 -3.00
N LEU A 43 4.13 -4.25 -2.78
CA LEU A 43 4.23 -3.69 -1.44
C LEU A 43 2.90 -3.77 -0.69
N VAL A 44 1.78 -3.45 -1.33
CA VAL A 44 0.45 -3.57 -0.74
C VAL A 44 0.15 -5.00 -0.30
N GLU A 45 0.53 -6.00 -1.08
CA GLU A 45 0.36 -7.40 -0.66
C GLU A 45 1.17 -7.68 0.63
N SER A 46 2.42 -7.20 0.68
CA SER A 46 3.27 -7.30 1.88
C SER A 46 2.67 -6.55 3.08
N PHE A 47 2.02 -5.41 2.87
CA PHE A 47 1.30 -4.66 3.89
C PHE A 47 0.15 -5.47 4.50
N LEU A 48 -0.67 -6.08 3.64
CA LEU A 48 -1.85 -6.85 4.05
C LEU A 48 -1.46 -8.18 4.70
N MET A 49 -0.32 -8.77 4.32
CA MET A 49 0.24 -9.97 4.94
C MET A 49 0.65 -9.77 6.40
N GLN A 50 0.96 -8.53 6.82
CA GLN A 50 1.26 -8.22 8.23
C GLN A 50 0.03 -8.26 9.14
N VAL A 51 -1.18 -8.24 8.56
CA VAL A 51 -2.43 -8.23 9.32
C VAL A 51 -2.91 -9.65 9.54
N GLU A 52 -2.87 -10.11 10.79
CA GLU A 52 -3.35 -11.44 11.18
C GLU A 52 -4.89 -11.51 11.24
N GLU A 53 -5.54 -10.42 11.65
CA GLU A 53 -7.00 -10.38 11.76
C GLU A 53 -7.69 -10.24 10.39
N PRO A 54 -8.54 -11.20 9.98
CA PRO A 54 -9.21 -11.15 8.68
C PRO A 54 -10.09 -9.92 8.49
N SER A 55 -10.84 -9.52 9.52
CA SER A 55 -11.73 -8.36 9.51
C SER A 55 -10.98 -7.04 9.30
N GLN A 56 -9.81 -6.91 9.94
CA GLN A 56 -8.93 -5.77 9.74
C GLN A 56 -8.35 -5.78 8.33
N ARG A 57 -7.90 -6.94 7.83
CA ARG A 57 -7.38 -7.08 6.47
C ARG A 57 -8.43 -6.68 5.42
N ASP A 58 -9.67 -7.14 5.57
CA ASP A 58 -10.80 -6.75 4.71
C ASP A 58 -11.06 -5.25 4.76
N ALA A 59 -10.95 -4.61 5.94
CA ALA A 59 -11.13 -3.18 6.08
C ALA A 59 -10.02 -2.39 5.37
N LEU A 60 -8.77 -2.85 5.44
CA LEU A 60 -7.66 -2.21 4.72
C LEU A 60 -7.77 -2.43 3.20
N LEU A 61 -8.17 -3.63 2.77
CA LEU A 61 -8.35 -3.95 1.36
C LEU A 61 -9.38 -3.03 0.70
N LYS A 62 -10.51 -2.77 1.37
CA LYS A 62 -11.56 -1.83 0.90
C LYS A 62 -11.08 -0.39 0.69
N GLU A 63 -10.01 0.01 1.36
CA GLU A 63 -9.44 1.35 1.26
C GLU A 63 -8.37 1.43 0.17
N ILE A 64 -7.88 0.28 -0.32
CA ILE A 64 -6.84 0.16 -1.35
C ILE A 64 -7.43 -0.11 -2.74
N ASP A 65 -8.58 -0.82 -2.81
CA ASP A 65 -9.38 -1.00 -4.04
C ASP A 65 -9.93 0.35 -4.58
#